data_AF-A0AB38G992-F1
#
_entry.id   AF-A0AB38G992-F1
#
_cell.length_a   1.000
_cell.length_b   1.000
_cell.length_c   1.000
_cell.angle_alpha   90.00
_cell.angle_beta   90.00
_cell.angle_gamma   90.00
#
_symmetry.space_group_name_H-M   'P 1'
#
loop_
_entity.id
_entity.type
_entity.pdbx_description
1 polymer ?
#
loop_
_entity_poly.entity_id
_entity_poly.type
_entity_poly.pdbx_seq_one_letter_code
_entity_poly.pdbx_strand_id
1 'polypeptide(L)'
;MKKFKLFLAAFVATLFAFVGVKVSAYTITINNVSKDHTYEAYQIFGGDLYKENGAKTPTLSNIHWGSGVNENGFTYDGKSDAAKIAEKLSGQAFDSETAKDFAKKASKHLATAATSKESTSDTVELTVDAPGYYLVKDKDGSQDSKNGAYTRFMLQVTGAESVEVKNDVPTVQKKIKENSNSKWQDAADYDMGDTVPFQLTAELPKKTC
;
A
#
# COMPACT_ATOMS: atom_id res chain seq x y z
N MET A 1 -1.52 -16.29 36.14
CA MET A 1 -1.83 -15.28 35.10
C MET A 1 -1.76 -15.96 33.74
N LYS A 2 -2.90 -16.25 33.11
CA LYS A 2 -2.93 -16.86 31.76
C LYS A 2 -2.41 -15.82 30.77
N LYS A 3 -1.25 -16.07 30.14
CA LYS A 3 -0.76 -15.26 29.03
C LYS A 3 -1.74 -15.42 27.87
N PHE A 4 -2.56 -14.40 27.60
CA PHE A 4 -3.43 -14.36 26.42
C PHE A 4 -2.51 -14.33 25.19
N LYS A 5 -2.34 -15.47 24.53
CA LYS A 5 -1.62 -15.56 23.27
C LYS A 5 -2.57 -15.11 22.16
N LEU A 6 -2.53 -13.83 21.81
CA LEU A 6 -3.23 -13.32 20.65
C LEU A 6 -2.36 -13.58 19.42
N PHE A 7 -2.82 -14.46 18.53
CA PHE A 7 -2.16 -14.79 17.29
C PHE A 7 -2.83 -14.01 16.16
N LEU A 8 -2.12 -13.04 15.60
CA LEU A 8 -2.63 -12.26 14.48
C LEU A 8 -2.24 -12.95 13.16
N ALA A 9 -3.26 -13.39 12.41
CA ALA A 9 -3.07 -14.03 11.11
C ALA A 9 -2.60 -12.99 10.09
N ALA A 10 -1.60 -13.36 9.30
CA ALA A 10 -0.92 -12.46 8.38
C ALA A 10 -1.82 -11.95 7.25
N PHE A 11 -1.56 -10.70 6.87
CA PHE A 11 -1.91 -10.19 5.55
C PHE A 11 -1.05 -10.99 4.55
N VAL A 12 -1.64 -12.00 3.90
CA VAL A 12 -0.91 -12.87 2.98
C VAL A 12 -0.48 -12.06 1.77
N ALA A 13 0.77 -11.62 1.76
CA ALA A 13 1.48 -11.19 0.57
C ALA A 13 2.21 -12.41 -0.03
N THR A 14 2.34 -12.46 -1.35
CA THR A 14 2.94 -13.60 -2.06
C THR A 14 4.42 -13.73 -1.68
N LEU A 15 4.74 -14.73 -0.85
CA LEU A 15 6.09 -14.96 -0.32
C LEU A 15 6.98 -15.61 -1.39
N PHE A 16 7.84 -14.83 -2.03
CA PHE A 16 8.98 -15.37 -2.79
C PHE A 16 10.19 -15.50 -1.86
N ALA A 17 10.72 -16.72 -1.75
CA ALA A 17 11.86 -17.00 -0.89
C ALA A 17 13.15 -16.35 -1.44
N PHE A 18 13.71 -15.39 -0.71
CA PHE A 18 15.06 -14.89 -0.96
C PHE A 18 16.07 -15.62 -0.07
N VAL A 19 17.20 -16.02 -0.68
CA VAL A 19 18.28 -16.75 -0.03
C VAL A 19 19.24 -15.76 0.63
N GLY A 20 19.29 -15.81 1.96
CA GLY A 20 20.49 -15.56 2.76
C GLY A 20 20.98 -14.11 2.86
N VAL A 21 20.45 -13.35 3.84
CA VAL A 21 21.22 -12.32 4.54
C VAL A 21 21.04 -12.50 6.04
N LYS A 22 22.15 -12.38 6.77
CA LYS A 22 22.23 -12.42 8.23
C LYS A 22 21.24 -11.39 8.82
N VAL A 23 20.19 -11.85 9.49
CA VAL A 23 19.11 -10.98 9.99
C VAL A 23 19.60 -10.16 11.19
N SER A 24 19.98 -8.92 10.91
CA SER A 24 19.87 -7.79 11.84
C SER A 24 18.86 -6.74 11.35
N ALA A 25 18.22 -6.98 10.19
CA ALA A 25 17.19 -6.11 9.60
C ALA A 25 16.19 -6.93 8.76
N TYR A 26 14.99 -6.38 8.58
CA TYR A 26 13.88 -6.91 7.77
C TYR A 26 13.74 -6.08 6.48
N THR A 27 13.19 -6.68 5.42
CA THR A 27 13.04 -6.02 4.11
C THR A 27 11.59 -6.05 3.64
N ILE A 28 11.14 -4.90 3.14
CA ILE A 28 9.87 -4.73 2.43
C ILE A 28 10.21 -4.42 0.98
N THR A 29 9.89 -5.34 0.07
CA THR A 29 10.06 -5.15 -1.37
C THR A 29 8.74 -4.71 -1.99
N ILE A 30 8.76 -3.59 -2.70
CA ILE A 30 7.61 -3.04 -3.42
C ILE A 30 7.89 -3.14 -4.90
N ASN A 31 7.10 -3.96 -5.60
CA ASN A 31 7.19 -4.17 -7.04
C ASN A 31 6.15 -3.34 -7.79
N ASN A 32 6.37 -3.16 -9.09
CA ASN A 32 5.51 -2.38 -9.98
C ASN A 32 5.40 -0.91 -9.53
N VAL A 33 6.52 -0.35 -9.07
CA VAL A 33 6.61 1.07 -8.70
C VAL A 33 6.99 1.92 -9.90
N SER A 34 6.51 3.15 -9.95
CA SER A 34 6.99 4.13 -10.92
C SER A 34 8.29 4.75 -10.41
N LYS A 35 9.16 5.16 -11.33
CA LYS A 35 10.43 5.81 -11.00
C LYS A 35 10.18 7.16 -10.31
N ASP A 36 11.12 7.57 -9.46
CA ASP A 36 11.12 8.84 -8.74
C ASP A 36 9.99 8.98 -7.70
N HIS A 37 9.44 7.84 -7.24
CA HIS A 37 8.54 7.78 -6.10
C HIS A 37 9.33 7.62 -4.80
N THR A 38 9.09 8.49 -3.81
CA THR A 38 9.70 8.37 -2.49
C THR A 38 8.74 7.64 -1.57
N TYR A 39 9.07 6.39 -1.20
CA TYR A 39 8.27 5.59 -0.29
C TYR A 39 8.75 5.76 1.15
N GLU A 40 7.82 5.85 2.08
CA GLU A 40 8.05 5.90 3.52
C GLU A 40 7.31 4.73 4.18
N ALA A 41 7.98 4.02 5.09
CA ALA A 41 7.37 2.96 5.89
C ALA A 41 7.31 3.38 7.36
N TYR A 42 6.14 3.21 7.97
CA TYR A 42 5.84 3.56 9.34
C TYR A 42 5.41 2.32 10.12
N GLN A 43 6.11 1.97 11.19
CA GLN A 43 5.69 0.87 12.05
C GLN A 43 4.45 1.29 12.85
N ILE A 44 3.30 0.74 12.50
CA ILE A 44 2.01 1.02 13.17
C ILE A 44 1.86 0.14 14.41
N PHE A 45 2.20 -1.15 14.30
CA PHE A 45 2.18 -2.08 15.42
C PHE A 45 3.53 -2.79 15.55
N GLY A 46 4.09 -2.76 16.75
CA GLY A 46 5.22 -3.59 17.16
C GLY A 46 4.75 -4.84 17.90
N GLY A 47 5.66 -5.81 18.06
CA GLY A 47 5.39 -7.01 18.83
C GLY A 47 6.52 -8.03 18.74
N ASP A 48 6.34 -9.15 19.43
CA ASP A 48 7.29 -10.25 19.48
C ASP A 48 6.96 -11.31 18.44
N LEU A 49 7.98 -11.76 17.71
CA LEU A 49 7.83 -12.90 16.81
C LEU A 49 7.55 -14.17 17.60
N TYR A 50 6.44 -14.81 17.26
CA TYR A 50 6.08 -16.12 17.74
C TYR A 50 5.88 -17.06 16.56
N LYS A 51 6.64 -18.16 16.55
CA LYS A 51 6.45 -19.24 15.58
C LYS A 51 5.90 -20.46 16.32
N GLU A 52 4.65 -20.82 16.02
CA GLU A 52 4.10 -22.08 16.51
C GLU A 52 4.82 -23.28 15.87
N ASN A 53 4.92 -24.39 16.60
CA ASN A 53 5.57 -25.58 16.08
C ASN A 53 4.78 -26.10 14.86
N GLY A 54 5.44 -26.20 13.70
CA GLY A 54 4.79 -26.55 12.42
C GLY A 54 4.21 -25.38 11.62
N ALA A 55 4.20 -24.15 12.13
CA ALA A 55 3.79 -22.98 11.34
C ALA A 55 4.81 -22.64 10.25
N LYS A 56 4.33 -22.31 9.05
CA LYS A 56 5.19 -21.92 7.91
C LYS A 56 5.83 -20.55 8.14
N THR A 57 5.05 -19.59 8.61
CA THR A 57 5.46 -18.21 8.87
C THR A 57 5.30 -17.85 10.35
N PRO A 58 6.23 -17.05 10.91
CA PRO A 58 6.05 -16.50 12.25
C PRO A 58 4.90 -15.48 12.27
N THR A 59 4.21 -15.44 13.41
CA THR A 59 3.17 -14.45 13.73
C THR A 59 3.70 -13.41 14.70
N LEU A 60 3.03 -12.28 14.79
CA LEU A 60 3.34 -11.25 15.78
C LEU A 60 2.44 -11.43 17.00
N SER A 61 3.02 -11.33 18.19
CA SER A 61 2.35 -11.43 19.49
C SER A 61 2.74 -10.26 20.39
N ASN A 62 2.11 -10.11 21.56
CA ASN A 62 2.36 -8.98 22.48
C ASN A 62 2.30 -7.61 21.78
N ILE A 63 1.24 -7.43 21.00
CA ILE A 63 1.04 -6.28 20.14
C ILE A 63 0.98 -4.99 20.96
N HIS A 64 1.78 -4.01 20.54
CA HIS A 64 1.82 -2.65 21.08
C HIS A 64 1.93 -1.64 19.93
N TRP A 65 1.72 -0.36 20.23
CA TRP A 65 1.89 0.71 19.26
C TRP A 65 3.35 0.79 18.79
N GLY A 66 3.56 0.87 17.48
CA GLY A 66 4.87 1.08 16.89
C GLY A 66 5.31 2.54 16.97
N SER A 67 6.58 2.81 16.71
CA SER A 67 7.16 4.17 16.75
C SER A 67 6.70 5.07 15.60
N GLY A 68 6.10 4.49 14.56
CA GLY A 68 5.65 5.19 13.35
C GLY A 68 4.28 5.85 13.47
N VAL A 69 3.63 5.77 14.63
CA VAL A 69 2.30 6.33 14.87
C VAL A 69 2.25 7.07 16.21
N ASN A 70 1.53 8.18 16.22
CA ASN A 70 1.17 8.91 17.43
C ASN A 70 -0.14 8.33 17.99
N GLU A 71 -0.04 7.56 19.06
CA GLU A 71 -1.17 6.91 19.72
C GLU A 71 -2.10 7.88 20.46
N ASN A 72 -1.66 9.09 20.78
CA ASN A 72 -2.44 10.03 21.58
C ASN A 72 -3.71 10.46 20.84
N GLY A 73 -4.86 10.13 21.43
CA GLY A 73 -6.16 10.40 20.84
C GLY A 73 -6.50 9.55 19.62
N PHE A 74 -5.64 8.58 19.25
CA PHE A 74 -5.96 7.64 18.18
C PHE A 74 -7.05 6.68 18.66
N THR A 75 -8.13 6.60 17.89
CA THR A 75 -9.16 5.58 18.08
C THR A 75 -9.57 4.97 16.76
N TYR A 76 -9.74 3.66 16.74
CA TYR A 76 -10.32 2.93 15.62
C TYR A 76 -11.49 2.11 16.13
N ASP A 77 -12.68 2.41 15.60
CA ASP A 77 -13.91 1.67 15.91
C ASP A 77 -14.18 1.54 17.42
N GLY A 78 -14.06 2.69 18.11
CA GLY A 78 -14.23 2.82 19.56
C GLY A 78 -13.11 2.23 20.43
N LYS A 79 -12.00 1.77 19.83
CA LYS A 79 -10.86 1.19 20.55
C LYS A 79 -9.63 2.10 20.41
N SER A 80 -8.85 2.23 21.48
CA SER A 80 -7.55 2.92 21.51
C SER A 80 -6.37 1.98 21.75
N ASP A 81 -6.64 0.77 22.24
CA ASP A 81 -5.62 -0.24 22.52
C ASP A 81 -5.13 -0.92 21.24
N ALA A 82 -3.81 -0.94 21.04
CA ALA A 82 -3.18 -1.50 19.85
C ALA A 82 -3.56 -2.97 19.62
N ALA A 83 -3.53 -3.79 20.66
CA ALA A 83 -3.83 -5.22 20.55
C ALA A 83 -5.29 -5.47 20.13
N LYS A 84 -6.25 -4.74 20.71
CA LYS A 84 -7.68 -4.84 20.34
C LYS A 84 -7.96 -4.35 18.92
N ILE A 85 -7.25 -3.32 18.47
CA ILE A 85 -7.37 -2.84 17.09
C ILE A 85 -6.78 -3.88 16.13
N ALA A 86 -5.59 -4.40 16.44
CA ALA A 86 -4.93 -5.42 15.64
C ALA A 86 -5.78 -6.70 15.57
N GLU A 87 -6.42 -7.13 16.67
CA GLU A 87 -7.39 -8.23 16.69
C GLU A 87 -8.54 -8.02 15.70
N LYS A 88 -9.07 -6.79 15.62
CA LYS A 88 -10.14 -6.46 14.67
C LYS A 88 -9.68 -6.54 13.21
N LEU A 89 -8.40 -6.26 12.96
CA LEU A 89 -7.79 -6.37 11.63
C LEU A 89 -7.38 -7.80 11.29
N SER A 90 -7.42 -8.71 12.25
CA SER A 90 -7.08 -10.13 12.06
C SER A 90 -7.93 -10.79 10.99
N GLY A 91 -7.28 -11.53 10.08
CA GLY A 91 -7.95 -12.28 9.03
C GLY A 91 -8.59 -11.43 7.94
N GLN A 92 -8.49 -10.09 8.01
CA GLN A 92 -8.87 -9.23 6.91
C GLN A 92 -7.84 -9.37 5.78
N ALA A 93 -8.31 -9.41 4.54
CA ALA A 93 -7.40 -9.26 3.42
C ALA A 93 -6.74 -7.87 3.49
N PHE A 94 -5.42 -7.82 3.29
CA PHE A 94 -4.88 -7.02 2.20
C PHE A 94 -5.47 -5.63 1.96
N ASP A 95 -6.41 -5.68 1.04
CA ASP A 95 -7.06 -4.62 0.34
C ASP A 95 -8.56 -4.59 0.66
N SER A 96 -8.96 -5.26 1.74
CA SER A 96 -10.32 -5.17 2.26
C SER A 96 -10.66 -3.72 2.60
N GLU A 97 -11.94 -3.39 2.59
CA GLU A 97 -12.41 -2.06 2.98
C GLU A 97 -11.98 -1.71 4.40
N THR A 98 -12.02 -2.68 5.32
CA THR A 98 -11.53 -2.54 6.71
C THR A 98 -10.06 -2.15 6.75
N ALA A 99 -9.20 -2.87 6.00
CA ALA A 99 -7.77 -2.60 5.97
C ALA A 99 -7.46 -1.21 5.39
N LYS A 100 -8.15 -0.84 4.30
CA LYS A 100 -8.02 0.47 3.64
C LYS A 100 -8.49 1.61 4.55
N ASP A 101 -9.61 1.43 5.24
CA ASP A 101 -10.17 2.41 6.17
C ASP A 101 -9.24 2.62 7.36
N PHE A 102 -8.74 1.53 7.97
CA PHE A 102 -7.75 1.63 9.03
C PHE A 102 -6.47 2.33 8.56
N ALA A 103 -5.90 1.93 7.41
CA ALA A 103 -4.71 2.57 6.85
C ALA A 103 -4.93 4.07 6.58
N LYS A 104 -6.11 4.45 6.08
CA LYS A 104 -6.49 5.86 5.89
C LYS A 104 -6.52 6.60 7.22
N LYS A 105 -7.07 6.02 8.28
CA LYS A 105 -7.13 6.65 9.59
C LYS A 105 -5.75 6.74 10.25
N ALA A 106 -4.97 5.66 10.23
CA ALA A 106 -3.60 5.61 10.72
C ALA A 106 -2.70 6.65 10.01
N SER A 107 -2.89 6.86 8.70
CA SER A 107 -2.10 7.83 7.93
C SER A 107 -2.23 9.28 8.39
N LYS A 108 -3.26 9.62 9.18
CA LYS A 108 -3.45 10.97 9.77
C LYS A 108 -2.73 11.15 11.10
N HIS A 109 -2.19 10.07 11.67
CA HIS A 109 -1.54 10.03 12.97
C HIS A 109 -0.10 9.53 12.85
N LEU A 110 0.51 9.62 11.68
CA LEU A 110 1.90 9.16 11.49
C LEU A 110 2.86 10.02 12.30
N ALA A 111 3.89 9.36 12.85
CA ALA A 111 4.99 9.99 13.56
C ALA A 111 6.28 9.83 12.73
N THR A 112 7.22 9.02 13.20
CA THR A 112 8.53 8.87 12.56
C THR A 112 8.51 7.73 11.55
N ALA A 113 8.92 8.00 10.31
CA ALA A 113 9.14 6.92 9.34
C ALA A 113 10.30 6.04 9.82
N ALA A 114 10.10 4.72 9.82
CA ALA A 114 11.16 3.76 10.09
C ALA A 114 12.23 3.77 8.98
N THR A 115 11.82 4.06 7.75
CA THR A 115 12.71 4.18 6.59
C THR A 115 12.04 4.97 5.48
N SER A 116 12.86 5.54 4.59
CA SER A 116 12.43 6.29 3.41
C SER A 116 13.40 6.04 2.26
N LYS A 117 12.87 5.81 1.05
CA LYS A 117 13.69 5.56 -0.14
C LYS A 117 12.98 5.95 -1.41
N GLU A 118 13.72 6.56 -2.33
CA GLU A 118 13.25 6.83 -3.68
C GLU A 118 13.43 5.61 -4.60
N SER A 119 12.42 5.32 -5.42
CA SER A 119 12.49 4.30 -6.46
C SER A 119 13.33 4.77 -7.64
N THR A 120 14.35 3.98 -7.97
CA THR A 120 15.22 4.24 -9.14
C THR A 120 14.87 3.35 -10.34
N SER A 121 14.05 2.33 -10.12
CA SER A 121 13.56 1.36 -11.11
C SER A 121 12.10 0.99 -10.81
N ASP A 122 11.62 -0.12 -11.38
CA ASP A 122 10.30 -0.73 -11.19
C ASP A 122 10.11 -1.44 -9.84
N THR A 123 11.16 -1.47 -9.01
CA THR A 123 11.20 -2.13 -7.71
C THR A 123 11.92 -1.23 -6.70
N VAL A 124 11.44 -1.20 -5.45
CA VAL A 124 12.12 -0.55 -4.34
C VAL A 124 12.13 -1.44 -3.11
N GLU A 125 13.28 -1.49 -2.44
CA GLU A 125 13.46 -2.25 -1.19
C GLU A 125 13.67 -1.30 -0.02
N LEU A 126 12.81 -1.41 0.98
CA LEU A 126 12.86 -0.68 2.23
C LEU A 126 13.37 -1.60 3.34
N THR A 127 14.40 -1.17 4.06
CA THR A 127 14.97 -1.91 5.20
C THR A 127 14.45 -1.33 6.52
N VAL A 128 13.97 -2.19 7.41
CA VAL A 128 13.44 -1.82 8.74
C VAL A 128 14.07 -2.70 9.84
N ASP A 129 14.22 -2.15 11.05
CA ASP A 129 15.01 -2.81 12.11
C ASP A 129 14.19 -3.76 13.00
N ALA A 130 12.87 -3.74 12.90
CA ALA A 130 11.99 -4.50 13.79
C ALA A 130 10.84 -5.17 13.03
N PRO A 131 10.35 -6.34 13.50
CA PRO A 131 9.13 -6.94 12.97
C PRO A 131 7.92 -6.07 13.37
N GLY A 132 6.85 -6.13 12.59
CA GLY A 132 5.68 -5.30 12.88
C GLY A 132 4.67 -5.22 11.74
N TYR A 133 3.60 -4.47 11.98
CA TYR A 133 2.71 -4.03 10.91
C TYR A 133 3.16 -2.66 10.44
N TYR A 134 3.43 -2.54 9.14
CA TYR A 134 3.93 -1.32 8.54
C TYR A 134 2.88 -0.73 7.61
N LEU A 135 2.65 0.58 7.75
CA LEU A 135 1.97 1.39 6.74
C LEU A 135 3.03 1.96 5.82
N VAL A 136 2.90 1.68 4.53
CA VAL A 136 3.77 2.20 3.49
C VAL A 136 2.98 3.17 2.63
N LYS A 137 3.56 4.34 2.37
CA LYS A 137 2.96 5.36 1.50
C LYS A 137 4.02 6.08 0.67
N ASP A 138 3.59 6.70 -0.41
CA ASP A 138 4.36 7.79 -1.02
C ASP A 138 4.47 8.96 -0.03
N LYS A 139 5.63 9.58 0.02
CA LYS A 139 5.90 10.79 0.79
C LYS A 139 4.98 11.93 0.34
N ASP A 140 4.42 12.67 1.29
CA ASP A 140 3.52 13.78 0.96
C ASP A 140 4.24 14.81 0.06
N GLY A 141 3.54 15.25 -0.99
CA GLY A 141 4.06 16.18 -1.99
C GLY A 141 5.06 15.61 -3.01
N SER A 142 5.51 14.34 -2.89
CA SER A 142 6.51 13.79 -3.82
C SER A 142 5.98 13.58 -5.24
N GLN A 143 4.66 13.51 -5.43
CA GLN A 143 4.02 13.34 -6.72
C GLN A 143 3.23 14.56 -7.19
N ASP A 144 3.17 15.68 -6.46
CA ASP A 144 2.31 16.82 -6.83
C ASP A 144 2.63 17.43 -8.20
N SER A 145 3.89 17.32 -8.63
CA SER A 145 4.38 17.80 -9.93
C SER A 145 4.65 16.67 -10.94
N LYS A 146 4.45 15.42 -10.52
CA LYS A 146 4.67 14.23 -11.33
C LYS A 146 3.29 13.71 -11.69
N ASN A 147 3.03 13.33 -12.93
CA ASN A 147 1.74 12.74 -13.30
C ASN A 147 1.64 11.30 -12.74
N GLY A 148 1.85 11.10 -11.44
CA GLY A 148 2.02 9.83 -10.75
C GLY A 148 0.92 9.58 -9.71
N ALA A 149 0.54 8.33 -9.51
CA ALA A 149 -0.48 7.93 -8.54
C ALA A 149 0.14 7.71 -7.14
N TYR A 150 -0.50 8.25 -6.10
CA TYR A 150 -0.06 8.01 -4.72
C TYR A 150 -0.37 6.60 -4.24
N THR A 151 0.64 5.91 -3.72
CA THR A 151 0.52 4.60 -3.08
C THR A 151 0.21 4.73 -1.58
N ARG A 152 -0.66 3.86 -1.05
CA ARG A 152 -0.82 3.63 0.40
C ARG A 152 -1.33 2.22 0.67
N PHE A 153 -0.61 1.43 1.47
CA PHE A 153 -1.03 0.09 1.89
C PHE A 153 -0.44 -0.27 3.25
N MET A 154 -0.88 -1.40 3.80
CA MET A 154 -0.33 -1.99 5.02
C MET A 154 0.11 -3.42 4.78
N LEU A 155 1.18 -3.84 5.44
CA LEU A 155 1.65 -5.21 5.44
C LEU A 155 2.13 -5.64 6.84
N GLN A 156 2.13 -6.94 7.09
CA GLN A 156 2.85 -7.52 8.21
C GLN A 156 4.27 -7.86 7.76
N VAL A 157 5.26 -7.53 8.58
CA VAL A 157 6.68 -7.84 8.38
C VAL A 157 7.13 -8.73 9.53
N THR A 158 7.27 -10.03 9.27
CA THR A 158 7.88 -11.00 10.21
C THR A 158 9.13 -11.67 9.66
N GLY A 159 9.52 -11.31 8.44
CA GLY A 159 10.68 -11.74 7.70
C GLY A 159 10.91 -10.81 6.50
N ALA A 160 11.50 -11.32 5.42
CA ALA A 160 11.49 -10.61 4.13
C ALA A 160 10.10 -10.75 3.50
N GLU A 161 9.50 -9.65 3.08
CA GLU A 161 8.14 -9.59 2.53
C GLU A 161 8.13 -8.79 1.22
N SER A 162 7.28 -9.20 0.27
CA SER A 162 7.14 -8.54 -1.04
C SER A 162 5.67 -8.20 -1.32
N VAL A 163 5.43 -7.03 -1.91
CA VAL A 163 4.09 -6.54 -2.28
C VAL A 163 4.11 -5.91 -3.68
N GLU A 164 3.05 -6.14 -4.45
CA GLU A 164 2.84 -5.47 -5.73
C GLU A 164 1.86 -4.30 -5.55
N VAL A 165 2.22 -3.12 -6.06
CA VAL A 165 1.38 -1.92 -5.98
C VAL A 165 0.76 -1.54 -7.31
N LYS A 166 -0.33 -0.78 -7.24
CA LYS A 166 -0.99 -0.19 -8.40
C LYS A 166 -0.54 1.25 -8.60
N ASN A 167 0.49 1.43 -9.42
CA ASN A 167 1.02 2.76 -9.71
C ASN A 167 0.75 3.25 -11.13
N ASP A 168 -0.06 2.53 -11.90
CA ASP A 168 -0.49 3.00 -13.22
C ASP A 168 -1.25 4.32 -13.12
N VAL A 169 -1.04 5.17 -14.11
CA VAL A 169 -1.67 6.49 -14.22
C VAL A 169 -2.83 6.37 -15.21
N PRO A 170 -4.04 6.84 -14.87
CA PRO A 170 -5.14 6.78 -15.82
C PRO A 170 -4.81 7.60 -17.07
N THR A 171 -5.19 7.08 -18.23
CA THR A 171 -5.07 7.82 -19.50
C THR A 171 -6.45 8.21 -20.00
N VAL A 172 -6.58 9.39 -20.62
CA VAL A 172 -7.82 9.87 -21.22
C VAL A 172 -7.55 10.23 -22.67
N GLN A 173 -8.38 9.71 -23.57
CA GLN A 173 -8.36 10.01 -24.99
C GLN A 173 -9.69 10.65 -25.40
N LYS A 174 -9.60 11.78 -26.10
CA LYS A 174 -10.73 12.40 -26.78
C LYS A 174 -10.66 12.09 -28.27
N LYS A 175 -11.79 11.70 -28.85
CA LYS A 175 -11.97 11.58 -30.31
C LYS A 175 -13.20 12.36 -30.75
N ILE A 176 -13.20 12.78 -32.00
CA ILE A 176 -14.32 13.42 -32.70
C ILE A 176 -14.74 12.48 -33.84
N LYS A 177 -16.04 12.38 -34.12
CA LYS A 177 -16.50 11.57 -35.24
C LYS A 177 -16.32 12.35 -36.53
N GLU A 178 -15.84 11.71 -37.58
CA GLU A 178 -15.73 12.29 -38.92
C GLU A 178 -17.07 12.21 -39.64
N ASN A 179 -17.53 13.30 -40.26
CA ASN A 179 -18.83 13.32 -40.93
C ASN A 179 -18.80 12.51 -42.26
N SER A 180 -17.67 12.50 -42.96
CA SER A 180 -17.53 11.89 -44.29
C SER A 180 -17.45 10.36 -44.26
N ASN A 181 -16.94 9.78 -43.17
CA ASN A 181 -16.71 8.33 -43.07
C ASN A 181 -17.13 7.71 -41.72
N SER A 182 -17.72 8.51 -40.83
CA SER A 182 -18.22 8.07 -39.52
C SER A 182 -17.19 7.45 -38.57
N LYS A 183 -15.88 7.62 -38.81
CA LYS A 183 -14.80 7.10 -37.94
C LYS A 183 -14.47 8.08 -36.82
N TRP A 184 -14.01 7.55 -35.69
CA TRP A 184 -13.51 8.35 -34.56
C TRP A 184 -12.02 8.69 -34.76
N GLN A 185 -11.69 9.97 -34.74
CA GLN A 185 -10.34 10.48 -35.01
C GLN A 185 -10.00 11.72 -34.15
N ASP A 186 -8.74 12.18 -34.20
CA ASP A 186 -8.28 13.30 -33.35
C ASP A 186 -8.76 14.67 -33.85
N ALA A 187 -9.05 14.79 -35.14
CA ALA A 187 -9.59 15.97 -35.78
C ALA A 187 -10.58 15.55 -36.86
N ALA A 188 -11.62 16.35 -37.08
CA ALA A 188 -12.65 16.14 -38.10
C ALA A 188 -13.13 17.49 -38.63
N ASP A 189 -13.56 17.53 -39.88
CA ASP A 189 -14.02 18.76 -40.53
C ASP A 189 -15.54 18.88 -40.40
N TYR A 190 -16.01 20.06 -39.96
CA TYR A 190 -17.42 20.37 -39.75
C TYR A 190 -17.70 21.81 -40.19
N ASP A 191 -18.90 22.03 -40.74
CA ASP A 191 -19.32 23.35 -41.18
C ASP A 191 -19.87 24.18 -40.00
N MET A 192 -19.93 25.51 -40.20
CA MET A 192 -20.48 26.39 -39.17
C MET A 192 -21.96 26.07 -38.93
N GLY A 193 -22.30 25.80 -37.68
CA GLY A 193 -23.66 25.44 -37.26
C GLY A 193 -23.87 23.93 -37.09
N ASP A 194 -22.91 23.09 -37.48
CA ASP A 194 -23.00 21.65 -37.29
C ASP A 194 -22.83 21.24 -35.82
N THR A 195 -23.50 20.14 -35.47
CA THR A 195 -23.25 19.47 -34.18
C THR A 195 -22.08 18.52 -34.32
N VAL A 196 -21.06 18.72 -33.48
CA VAL A 196 -19.83 17.91 -33.47
C VAL A 196 -19.90 16.85 -32.36
N PRO A 197 -20.14 15.56 -32.68
CA PRO A 197 -20.08 14.47 -31.71
C PRO A 197 -18.64 14.18 -31.28
N PHE A 198 -18.44 13.99 -29.98
CA PHE A 198 -17.15 13.60 -29.41
C PHE A 198 -17.30 12.37 -28.50
N GLN A 199 -16.20 11.65 -28.32
CA GLN A 199 -16.08 10.51 -27.43
C GLN A 199 -14.90 10.73 -26.48
N LEU A 200 -15.10 10.44 -25.20
CA LEU A 200 -14.04 10.36 -24.20
C LEU A 200 -13.88 8.89 -23.78
N THR A 201 -12.67 8.36 -23.92
CA THR A 201 -12.29 7.03 -23.47
C THR A 201 -11.22 7.17 -22.40
N ALA A 202 -11.38 6.50 -21.27
CA ALA A 202 -10.38 6.48 -20.21
C ALA A 202 -9.91 5.06 -19.94
N GLU A 203 -8.60 4.86 -19.77
CA GLU A 203 -8.04 3.62 -19.22
C GLU A 203 -7.74 3.82 -17.74
N LEU A 204 -8.34 2.97 -16.89
CA LEU A 204 -8.10 3.00 -15.45
C LEU A 204 -7.02 1.98 -15.05
N PRO A 205 -6.28 2.23 -13.96
CA PRO A 205 -5.30 1.30 -13.41
C PRO A 205 -5.90 -0.09 -13.12
N LYS A 206 -5.33 -1.15 -13.71
CA LYS A 206 -5.84 -2.53 -13.58
C LYS A 206 -5.22 -3.24 -12.37
N LYS A 207 -5.88 -4.30 -11.89
CA LYS A 207 -5.25 -5.34 -11.05
C LYS A 207 -4.82 -6.46 -11.97
N THR A 208 -3.60 -6.95 -11.82
CA THR A 208 -3.35 -8.39 -11.96
C THR A 208 -3.83 -9.04 -10.67
N CYS A 209 -4.80 -9.95 -10.78
CA CYS A 209 -5.34 -10.73 -9.66
C CYS A 209 -4.50 -11.99 -9.43
#